data_AF-A0A7C8B0X4-F1
#
_entry.id   AF-A0A7C8B0X4-F1
#
_cell.length_a   1.000
_cell.length_b   1.000
_cell.length_c   1.000
_cell.angle_alpha   90.00
_cell.angle_beta   90.00
_cell.angle_gamma   90.00
#
_symmetry.space_group_name_H-M   'P 1'
#
loop_
_entity.id
_entity.type
_entity.pdbx_description
1 polymer ?
#
loop_
_entity_poly.entity_id
_entity_poly.type
_entity_poly.pdbx_seq_one_letter_code
_entity_poly.pdbx_strand_id
1 'polypeptide(L)'
;MKVNTLGEICRPKQWKSLAARDFTSDGYPVYGANGIIGSYSSFNHEFPTIAIGCRGACGFVHVTKAKSYITSNAMALDSLSENECDLNYLAGYLRSRGFSDVITGSSQPQITRGNLEKIQIPLPPLDDQKRIAHLLGKVEGLIARRKHHLHQLDDLLKSVFLEMFGDPVRNEKGWDKPELRHFGKISTGNTPPRKDPSNYSSRHIEWIKTDNISADSVFISQAAEYLSETGATKARTVTKGALMVACIAGSVESIGRAALTDRTVAFNQQINAIQPKKDVNPLFLYVLFKISKAYIQSHASKGMKKILTKGDFEKITMIKPPVELQNQFAAIIKKVDAFKSRYQQSLTNLESLYGALSQKAFKGELDLSRVVLPAEGPEIAEEEKTDVEEKQPMEPLFELSAPETLAVLQTAEGRKSLLGEWLNAWLEQLGDAPLSAQKFMDAARQQLWELAEDDTPDWGVAEYDELKAWVFEALEQRRLTQGYDDANNRVQITAVKG
;
A
#
# COMPACT_ATOMS: atom_id res chain seq x y z
N MET A 1 28.88 10.32 29.51
CA MET A 1 28.67 9.61 28.23
C MET A 1 29.96 9.72 27.43
N LYS A 2 30.55 8.60 27.00
CA LYS A 2 31.76 8.58 26.17
C LYS A 2 31.37 9.03 24.75
N VAL A 3 32.26 9.69 24.02
CA VAL A 3 32.05 10.00 22.59
C VAL A 3 33.20 9.41 21.82
N ASN A 4 32.87 8.58 20.83
CA ASN A 4 33.82 7.92 19.94
C ASN A 4 33.56 8.34 18.50
N THR A 5 34.57 8.24 17.64
CA THR A 5 34.34 8.33 16.20
C THR A 5 33.83 6.99 15.66
N LEU A 6 33.02 7.00 14.60
CA LEU A 6 32.49 5.76 14.02
C LEU A 6 33.61 4.80 13.58
N GLY A 7 34.71 5.35 13.07
CA GLY A 7 35.90 4.56 12.68
C GLY A 7 36.66 3.92 13.84
N GLU A 8 36.44 4.36 15.09
CA GLU A 8 37.01 3.71 16.28
C GLU A 8 36.24 2.45 16.68
N ILE A 9 34.94 2.38 16.37
CA ILE A 9 34.07 1.29 16.81
C ILE A 9 33.67 0.31 15.71
N CYS A 10 33.86 0.67 14.44
CA CYS A 10 33.61 -0.20 13.29
C CYS A 10 34.44 0.20 12.08
N ARG A 11 34.37 -0.59 11.00
CA ARG A 11 35.10 -0.39 9.74
C ARG A 11 34.12 -0.26 8.57
N PRO A 12 33.77 0.97 8.15
CA PRO A 12 32.93 1.17 6.98
C PRO A 12 33.59 0.63 5.71
N LYS A 13 32.90 -0.26 4.99
CA LYS A 13 33.42 -0.93 3.79
C LYS A 13 32.37 -1.07 2.70
N GLN A 14 32.78 -0.83 1.45
CA GLN A 14 31.97 -1.13 0.27
C GLN A 14 32.42 -2.47 -0.32
N TRP A 15 31.45 -3.28 -0.70
CA TRP A 15 31.67 -4.58 -1.30
C TRP A 15 31.43 -4.55 -2.81
N LYS A 16 31.63 -5.67 -3.50
CA LYS A 16 31.47 -5.75 -4.96
C LYS A 16 30.01 -5.52 -5.36
N SER A 17 29.77 -4.85 -6.50
CA SER A 17 28.43 -4.75 -7.07
C SER A 17 28.04 -6.06 -7.76
N LEU A 18 26.74 -6.35 -7.74
CA LEU A 18 26.12 -7.41 -8.54
C LEU A 18 25.50 -6.80 -9.80
N ALA A 19 25.49 -7.56 -10.90
CA ALA A 19 24.76 -7.21 -12.12
C ALA A 19 23.32 -7.73 -12.04
N ALA A 20 22.40 -7.13 -12.81
CA ALA A 20 20.98 -7.51 -12.79
C ALA A 20 20.73 -9.00 -13.12
N ARG A 21 21.60 -9.59 -13.95
CA ARG A 21 21.54 -11.02 -14.31
C ARG A 21 21.98 -11.97 -13.19
N ASP A 22 22.63 -11.44 -12.16
CA ASP A 22 23.15 -12.25 -11.06
C ASP A 22 22.07 -12.48 -9.98
N PHE A 23 20.98 -11.70 -10.00
CA PHE A 23 19.87 -11.89 -9.06
C PHE A 23 19.12 -13.20 -9.35
N THR A 24 18.74 -13.87 -8.28
CA THR A 24 17.98 -15.13 -8.28
C THR A 24 16.58 -14.90 -7.70
N SER A 25 15.64 -15.78 -8.03
CA SER A 25 14.28 -15.78 -7.46
C SER A 25 14.30 -16.14 -5.96
N ASP A 26 15.22 -17.01 -5.56
CA ASP A 26 15.44 -17.50 -4.21
C ASP A 26 16.86 -17.18 -3.71
N GLY A 27 17.14 -17.37 -2.43
CA GLY A 27 18.47 -17.20 -1.83
C GLY A 27 18.59 -16.06 -0.80
N TYR A 28 19.80 -15.53 -0.64
CA TYR A 28 20.14 -14.58 0.41
C TYR A 28 19.76 -13.14 0.03
N PRO A 29 19.23 -12.33 0.96
CA PRO A 29 18.81 -10.97 0.67
C PRO A 29 20.02 -10.10 0.28
N VAL A 30 19.87 -9.39 -0.83
CA VAL A 30 20.86 -8.43 -1.33
C VAL A 30 20.47 -7.02 -0.92
N TYR A 31 21.35 -6.32 -0.23
CA TYR A 31 21.18 -4.94 0.19
C TYR A 31 21.89 -3.96 -0.76
N GLY A 32 21.12 -3.00 -1.27
CA GLY A 32 21.58 -1.82 -1.99
C GLY A 32 21.49 -0.56 -1.14
N ALA A 33 21.53 0.61 -1.80
CA ALA A 33 21.49 1.90 -1.11
C ALA A 33 20.19 2.14 -0.31
N ASN A 34 19.06 1.54 -0.75
CA ASN A 34 17.72 1.75 -0.19
C ASN A 34 17.14 0.50 0.49
N GLY A 35 17.98 -0.44 0.91
CA GLY A 35 17.54 -1.70 1.53
C GLY A 35 17.61 -2.88 0.55
N ILE A 36 16.70 -3.84 0.70
CA ILE A 36 16.71 -5.09 -0.09
C ILE A 36 16.36 -4.80 -1.55
N ILE A 37 17.19 -5.29 -2.48
CA ILE A 37 17.03 -5.09 -3.93
C ILE A 37 16.82 -6.40 -4.72
N GLY A 38 16.85 -7.54 -4.04
CA GLY A 38 16.67 -8.87 -4.64
C GLY A 38 17.32 -9.96 -3.80
N SER A 39 17.47 -11.15 -4.38
CA SER A 39 18.13 -12.31 -3.76
C SER A 39 19.36 -12.74 -4.56
N TYR A 40 20.32 -13.37 -3.89
CA TYR A 40 21.55 -13.89 -4.50
C TYR A 40 21.95 -15.22 -3.88
N SER A 41 22.59 -16.09 -4.65
CA SER A 41 23.01 -17.43 -4.22
C SER A 41 24.10 -17.44 -3.16
N SER A 42 24.75 -16.32 -2.88
CA SER A 42 25.83 -16.19 -1.89
C SER A 42 25.67 -14.95 -1.01
N PHE A 43 26.32 -14.94 0.15
CA PHE A 43 26.35 -13.81 1.09
C PHE A 43 27.79 -13.36 1.35
N ASN A 44 27.97 -12.09 1.73
CA ASN A 44 29.26 -11.56 2.19
C ASN A 44 29.25 -11.16 3.67
N HIS A 45 28.10 -11.25 4.34
CA HIS A 45 27.95 -11.06 5.78
C HIS A 45 27.18 -12.23 6.37
N GLU A 46 27.82 -12.99 7.26
CA GLU A 46 27.19 -14.09 7.98
C GLU A 46 26.26 -13.57 9.09
N PHE A 47 26.70 -12.54 9.81
CA PHE A 47 25.94 -11.93 10.90
C PHE A 47 25.30 -10.59 10.48
N PRO A 48 24.23 -10.14 11.17
CA PRO A 48 23.67 -8.81 10.98
C PRO A 48 24.71 -7.70 11.10
N THR A 49 24.62 -6.70 10.23
CA THR A 49 25.41 -5.46 10.32
C THR A 49 24.55 -4.27 9.90
N ILE A 50 25.11 -3.07 9.89
CA ILE A 50 24.45 -1.86 9.40
C ILE A 50 24.95 -1.57 7.98
N ALA A 51 24.01 -1.45 7.05
CA ALA A 51 24.24 -0.97 5.68
C ALA A 51 23.76 0.48 5.53
N ILE A 52 24.65 1.35 5.03
CA ILE A 52 24.36 2.77 4.82
C ILE A 52 24.45 3.12 3.34
N GLY A 53 23.35 3.60 2.75
CA GLY A 53 23.35 4.06 1.36
C GLY A 53 24.36 5.18 1.15
N CYS A 54 25.30 4.99 0.20
CA CYS A 54 26.45 5.89 0.03
C CYS A 54 26.59 6.46 -1.39
N ARG A 55 25.80 5.97 -2.36
CA ARG A 55 25.76 6.47 -3.74
C ARG A 55 24.33 6.62 -4.23
N GLY A 56 24.00 7.80 -4.76
CA GLY A 56 22.64 8.13 -5.20
C GLY A 56 21.76 8.49 -4.00
N ALA A 57 20.91 7.56 -3.58
CA ALA A 57 20.10 7.72 -2.37
C ALA A 57 20.97 7.53 -1.11
N CYS A 58 21.51 8.65 -0.61
CA CYS A 58 22.48 8.65 0.49
C CYS A 58 21.83 8.77 1.85
N GLY A 59 22.38 8.07 2.85
CA GLY A 59 22.03 8.22 4.27
C GLY A 59 20.88 7.32 4.76
N PHE A 60 20.38 6.40 3.94
CA PHE A 60 19.45 5.36 4.41
C PHE A 60 20.21 4.32 5.23
N VAL A 61 19.69 3.99 6.42
CA VAL A 61 20.35 3.10 7.40
C VAL A 61 19.50 1.85 7.61
N HIS A 62 20.03 0.70 7.23
CA HIS A 62 19.38 -0.60 7.36
C HIS A 62 20.19 -1.51 8.25
N VAL A 63 19.53 -2.17 9.21
CA VAL A 63 20.10 -3.34 9.88
C VAL A 63 19.84 -4.54 8.97
N THR A 64 20.89 -5.24 8.58
CA THR A 64 20.78 -6.36 7.64
C THR A 64 20.36 -7.64 8.36
N LYS A 65 19.68 -8.53 7.63
CA LYS A 65 19.48 -9.91 8.09
C LYS A 65 20.83 -10.64 8.12
N ALA A 66 20.94 -11.65 8.97
CA ALA A 66 22.02 -12.62 8.92
C ALA A 66 22.07 -13.28 7.54
N LYS A 67 23.26 -13.73 7.11
CA LYS A 67 23.51 -14.30 5.77
C LYS A 67 22.95 -13.40 4.66
N SER A 68 23.51 -12.20 4.52
CA SER A 68 23.10 -11.22 3.52
C SER A 68 24.26 -10.76 2.63
N TYR A 69 23.92 -10.26 1.43
CA TYR A 69 24.88 -9.69 0.50
C TYR A 69 24.73 -8.17 0.44
N ILE A 70 25.74 -7.41 0.87
CA ILE A 70 25.73 -5.94 0.76
C ILE A 70 26.51 -5.55 -0.50
N THR A 71 25.93 -4.71 -1.36
CA THR A 71 26.54 -4.27 -2.64
C THR A 71 27.34 -2.97 -2.49
N SER A 72 28.07 -2.56 -3.53
CA SER A 72 28.90 -1.33 -3.53
C SER A 72 28.12 -0.02 -3.34
N ASN A 73 26.79 -0.03 -3.51
CA ASN A 73 25.96 1.16 -3.38
C ASN A 73 25.59 1.47 -1.92
N ALA A 74 25.87 0.52 -1.02
CA ALA A 74 25.83 0.70 0.42
C ALA A 74 27.22 0.46 1.04
N MET A 75 27.45 1.06 2.19
CA MET A 75 28.63 0.86 3.01
C MET A 75 28.23 0.03 4.23
N ALA A 76 28.82 -1.15 4.37
CA ALA A 76 28.65 -2.02 5.52
C ALA A 76 29.53 -1.53 6.68
N LEU A 77 29.01 -1.55 7.90
CA LEU A 77 29.77 -1.24 9.12
C LEU A 77 30.39 -2.52 9.68
N ASP A 78 31.44 -3.03 9.03
CA ASP A 78 32.09 -4.28 9.40
C ASP A 78 32.81 -4.16 10.75
N SER A 79 33.02 -5.29 11.43
CA SER A 79 33.85 -5.37 12.65
C SER A 79 33.38 -4.40 13.76
N LEU A 80 32.07 -4.29 13.98
CA LEU A 80 31.52 -3.53 15.08
C LEU A 80 32.01 -4.11 16.42
N SER A 81 32.55 -3.26 17.29
CA SER A 81 32.95 -3.63 18.65
C SER A 81 31.73 -3.95 19.52
N GLU A 82 31.27 -5.21 19.52
CA GLU A 82 30.06 -5.65 20.24
C GLU A 82 30.08 -5.37 21.75
N ASN A 83 31.28 -5.31 22.35
CA ASN A 83 31.46 -4.98 23.77
C ASN A 83 31.35 -3.47 24.06
N GLU A 84 31.48 -2.62 23.03
CA GLU A 84 31.43 -1.16 23.17
C GLU A 84 30.12 -0.55 22.64
N CYS A 85 29.52 -1.17 21.62
CA CYS A 85 28.38 -0.60 20.93
C CYS A 85 27.32 -1.64 20.55
N ASP A 86 26.08 -1.39 20.96
CA ASP A 86 24.92 -2.15 20.54
C ASP A 86 24.52 -1.78 19.09
N LEU A 87 24.27 -2.80 18.27
CA LEU A 87 23.93 -2.66 16.85
C LEU A 87 22.67 -1.80 16.62
N ASN A 88 21.62 -2.04 17.41
CA ASN A 88 20.34 -1.35 17.24
C ASN A 88 20.40 0.09 17.75
N TYR A 89 21.15 0.32 18.84
CA TYR A 89 21.46 1.66 19.32
C TYR A 89 22.19 2.47 18.25
N LEU A 90 23.24 1.90 17.64
CA LEU A 90 24.00 2.58 16.58
C LEU A 90 23.12 2.90 15.38
N ALA A 91 22.31 1.95 14.93
CA ALA A 91 21.37 2.16 13.84
C ALA A 91 20.37 3.28 14.14
N GLY A 92 19.76 3.28 15.34
CA GLY A 92 18.82 4.30 15.78
C GLY A 92 19.46 5.69 15.87
N TYR A 93 20.67 5.79 16.41
CA TYR A 93 21.42 7.04 16.49
C TYR A 93 21.71 7.61 15.10
N LEU A 94 22.22 6.78 14.19
CA LEU A 94 22.56 7.20 12.83
C LEU A 94 21.32 7.68 12.05
N ARG A 95 20.17 7.02 12.21
CA ARG A 95 18.89 7.48 11.64
C ARG A 95 18.46 8.83 12.20
N SER A 96 18.55 9.02 13.52
CA SER A 96 18.11 10.25 14.18
C SER A 96 19.04 11.44 13.90
N ARG A 97 20.34 11.19 13.77
CA ARG A 97 21.35 12.20 13.42
C ARG A 97 21.18 12.68 11.98
N GLY A 98 20.93 11.75 11.06
CA GLY A 98 21.01 11.99 9.62
C GLY A 98 22.46 12.15 9.13
N PHE A 99 22.60 12.46 7.83
CA PHE A 99 23.90 12.46 7.13
C PHE A 99 24.14 13.73 6.29
N SER A 100 23.31 14.75 6.42
CA SER A 100 23.38 15.96 5.58
C SER A 100 24.74 16.66 5.63
N ASP A 101 25.45 16.56 6.75
CA ASP A 101 26.75 17.16 7.00
C ASP A 101 27.94 16.36 6.42
N VAL A 102 27.73 15.08 6.11
CA VAL A 102 28.76 14.17 5.56
C VAL A 102 28.53 13.81 4.10
N ILE A 103 27.36 14.17 3.55
CA ILE A 103 27.05 14.05 2.13
C ILE A 103 27.82 15.12 1.35
N THR A 104 28.45 14.69 0.26
CA THR A 104 29.21 15.53 -0.67
C THR A 104 28.66 15.38 -2.08
N GLY A 105 28.90 16.39 -2.94
CA GLY A 105 28.49 16.38 -4.35
C GLY A 105 27.08 16.94 -4.57
N SER A 106 26.97 17.99 -5.38
CA SER A 106 25.70 18.67 -5.66
C SER A 106 24.83 17.89 -6.65
N SER A 107 25.41 17.44 -7.77
CA SER A 107 24.68 16.72 -8.82
C SER A 107 24.57 15.21 -8.58
N GLN A 108 25.50 14.63 -7.81
CA GLN A 108 25.48 13.23 -7.42
C GLN A 108 25.88 13.12 -5.95
N PRO A 109 24.89 13.06 -5.03
CA PRO A 109 25.15 12.90 -3.61
C PRO A 109 25.94 11.62 -3.33
N GLN A 110 26.94 11.75 -2.46
CA GLN A 110 27.86 10.69 -2.07
C GLN A 110 28.25 10.80 -0.60
N ILE A 111 28.33 9.66 0.08
CA ILE A 111 29.01 9.53 1.38
C ILE A 111 30.30 8.75 1.19
N THR A 112 31.44 9.37 1.54
CA THR A 112 32.73 8.69 1.51
C THR A 112 33.01 7.98 2.83
N ARG A 113 33.83 6.93 2.78
CA ARG A 113 34.31 6.22 3.98
C ARG A 113 34.94 7.18 5.00
N GLY A 114 35.83 8.05 4.53
CA GLY A 114 36.52 9.01 5.40
C GLY A 114 35.61 10.06 6.02
N ASN A 115 34.46 10.40 5.41
CA ASN A 115 33.48 11.27 6.05
C ASN A 115 32.67 10.51 7.09
N LEU A 116 32.29 9.26 6.79
CA LEU A 116 31.52 8.42 7.69
C LEU A 116 32.30 8.05 8.96
N GLU A 117 33.60 7.73 8.83
CA GLU A 117 34.47 7.39 9.96
C GLU A 117 34.60 8.53 10.99
N LYS A 118 34.43 9.79 10.57
CA LYS A 118 34.53 10.98 11.43
C LYS A 118 33.27 11.27 12.25
N ILE A 119 32.17 10.56 11.98
CA ILE A 119 30.92 10.78 12.70
C ILE A 119 31.14 10.50 14.18
N GLN A 120 30.79 11.47 15.03
CA GLN A 120 30.84 11.31 16.48
C GLN A 120 29.60 10.56 16.97
N ILE A 121 29.82 9.51 17.74
CA ILE A 121 28.83 8.61 18.33
C ILE A 121 28.88 8.76 19.85
N PRO A 122 27.80 9.24 20.50
CA PRO A 122 27.66 9.17 21.94
C PRO A 122 27.41 7.72 22.36
N LEU A 123 28.25 7.20 23.24
CA LEU A 123 28.18 5.84 23.77
C LEU A 123 27.92 5.89 25.29
N PRO A 124 26.65 5.77 25.72
CA PRO A 124 26.34 5.45 27.11
C PRO A 124 26.79 4.01 27.44
N PRO A 125 26.70 3.58 28.72
CA PRO A 125 26.94 2.18 29.09
C PRO A 125 26.14 1.22 28.19
N LEU A 126 26.70 0.04 27.88
CA LEU A 126 26.11 -0.89 26.92
C LEU A 126 24.66 -1.29 27.28
N ASP A 127 24.39 -1.46 28.57
CA ASP A 127 23.04 -1.73 29.09
C ASP A 127 22.05 -0.59 28.78
N ASP A 128 22.50 0.65 28.89
CA ASP A 128 21.70 1.83 28.57
C ASP A 128 21.49 1.95 27.06
N GLN A 129 22.49 1.59 26.24
CA GLN A 129 22.33 1.49 24.79
C GLN A 129 21.21 0.51 24.43
N LYS A 130 21.22 -0.70 25.02
CA LYS A 130 20.18 -1.72 24.83
C LYS A 130 18.80 -1.23 25.28
N ARG A 131 18.70 -0.56 26.44
CA ARG A 131 17.44 0.05 26.93
C ARG A 131 16.91 1.11 25.98
N ILE A 132 17.78 2.00 25.48
CA ILE A 132 17.43 3.05 24.53
C ILE A 132 16.93 2.43 23.23
N ALA A 133 17.68 1.48 22.67
CA ALA A 133 17.34 0.80 21.43
C ALA A 133 15.97 0.10 21.54
N HIS A 134 15.72 -0.60 22.65
CA HIS A 134 14.44 -1.25 22.92
C HIS A 134 13.28 -0.26 23.01
N LEU A 135 13.46 0.83 23.77
CA LEU A 135 12.42 1.84 23.93
C LEU A 135 12.06 2.50 22.60
N LEU A 136 13.07 2.92 21.84
CA LEU A 136 12.87 3.54 20.53
C LEU A 136 12.26 2.56 19.53
N GLY A 137 12.74 1.30 19.51
CA GLY A 137 12.21 0.23 18.67
C GLY A 137 10.73 -0.05 18.94
N LYS A 138 10.28 -0.03 20.21
CA LYS A 138 8.85 -0.15 20.54
C LYS A 138 8.01 0.98 19.94
N VAL A 139 8.49 2.22 19.98
CA VAL A 139 7.78 3.36 19.39
C VAL A 139 7.77 3.28 17.86
N GLU A 140 8.89 2.89 17.24
CA GLU A 140 8.97 2.63 15.80
C GLU A 140 7.97 1.53 15.38
N GLY A 141 7.87 0.44 16.15
CA GLY A 141 6.89 -0.63 15.93
C GLY A 141 5.46 -0.11 15.98
N LEU A 142 5.12 0.73 16.97
CA LEU A 142 3.79 1.36 17.04
C LEU A 142 3.50 2.28 15.84
N ILE A 143 4.50 3.03 15.36
CA ILE A 143 4.40 3.88 14.16
C ILE A 143 4.13 3.00 12.93
N ALA A 144 4.89 1.92 12.75
CA ALA A 144 4.72 0.98 11.64
C ALA A 144 3.32 0.36 11.63
N ARG A 145 2.86 -0.17 12.78
CA ARG A 145 1.49 -0.70 12.93
C ARG A 145 0.43 0.35 12.60
N ARG A 146 0.62 1.61 13.01
CA ARG A 146 -0.34 2.68 12.73
C ARG A 146 -0.43 3.00 11.24
N LYS A 147 0.71 3.00 10.53
CA LYS A 147 0.76 3.13 9.06
C LYS A 147 0.08 1.95 8.39
N HIS A 148 0.31 0.73 8.87
CA HIS A 148 -0.35 -0.47 8.35
C HIS A 148 -1.87 -0.43 8.54
N HIS A 149 -2.37 -0.07 9.71
CA HIS A 149 -3.81 0.08 9.95
C HIS A 149 -4.45 1.13 9.01
N LEU A 150 -3.76 2.23 8.69
CA LEU A 150 -4.26 3.20 7.72
C LEU A 150 -4.42 2.58 6.32
N HIS A 151 -3.47 1.74 5.90
CA HIS A 151 -3.54 1.01 4.65
C HIS A 151 -4.69 -0.01 4.63
N GLN A 152 -4.85 -0.80 5.70
CA GLN A 152 -5.96 -1.75 5.82
C GLN A 152 -7.35 -1.07 5.74
N LEU A 153 -7.47 0.17 6.23
CA LEU A 153 -8.72 0.94 6.09
C LEU A 153 -8.99 1.36 4.64
N ASP A 154 -7.95 1.58 3.82
CA ASP A 154 -8.10 1.78 2.38
C ASP A 154 -8.54 0.48 1.67
N ASP A 155 -7.93 -0.63 2.01
CA ASP A 155 -8.27 -1.95 1.45
C ASP A 155 -9.69 -2.39 1.83
N LEU A 156 -10.12 -2.09 3.06
CA LEU A 156 -11.49 -2.33 3.51
C LEU A 156 -12.50 -1.57 2.64
N LEU A 157 -12.25 -0.27 2.37
CA LEU A 157 -13.16 0.51 1.51
C LEU A 157 -13.25 -0.04 0.09
N LYS A 158 -12.13 -0.50 -0.46
CA LYS A 158 -12.09 -1.15 -1.77
C LYS A 158 -12.86 -2.46 -1.75
N SER A 159 -12.66 -3.28 -0.72
CA SER A 159 -13.33 -4.58 -0.57
C SER A 159 -14.85 -4.43 -0.43
N VAL A 160 -15.29 -3.52 0.44
CA VAL A 160 -16.73 -3.20 0.60
C VAL A 160 -17.33 -2.67 -0.70
N PHE A 161 -16.61 -1.82 -1.44
CA PHE A 161 -17.09 -1.36 -2.75
C PHE A 161 -17.31 -2.54 -3.71
N LEU A 162 -16.34 -3.44 -3.83
CA LEU A 162 -16.42 -4.60 -4.72
C LEU A 162 -17.49 -5.59 -4.26
N GLU A 163 -17.68 -5.78 -2.96
CA GLU A 163 -18.75 -6.61 -2.41
C GLU A 163 -20.13 -6.04 -2.75
N MET A 164 -20.32 -4.73 -2.53
CA MET A 164 -21.60 -4.07 -2.75
C MET A 164 -21.93 -3.92 -4.25
N PHE A 165 -20.94 -3.54 -5.07
CA PHE A 165 -21.17 -3.09 -6.45
C PHE A 165 -20.52 -3.97 -7.51
N GLY A 166 -19.58 -4.85 -7.15
CA GLY A 166 -18.77 -5.62 -8.08
C GLY A 166 -17.66 -4.78 -8.71
N ASP A 167 -16.91 -5.40 -9.63
CA ASP A 167 -15.98 -4.65 -10.48
C ASP A 167 -16.78 -3.70 -11.41
N PRO A 168 -16.52 -2.38 -11.39
CA PRO A 168 -17.29 -1.40 -12.17
C PRO A 168 -17.08 -1.51 -13.69
N VAL A 169 -16.01 -2.17 -14.14
CA VAL A 169 -15.73 -2.41 -15.55
C VAL A 169 -16.43 -3.69 -16.01
N ARG A 170 -16.23 -4.81 -15.31
CA ARG A 170 -16.87 -6.11 -15.62
C ARG A 170 -18.38 -6.07 -15.40
N ASN A 171 -18.85 -5.28 -14.43
CA ASN A 171 -20.26 -5.11 -14.07
C ASN A 171 -20.98 -6.44 -13.80
N GLU A 172 -20.37 -7.32 -13.02
CA GLU A 172 -20.87 -8.67 -12.71
C GLU A 172 -22.27 -8.67 -12.07
N LYS A 173 -22.63 -7.57 -11.38
CA LYS A 173 -23.94 -7.38 -10.75
C LYS A 173 -25.01 -6.80 -11.68
N GLY A 174 -24.68 -6.53 -12.95
CA GLY A 174 -25.65 -6.12 -13.97
C GLY A 174 -26.28 -4.75 -13.74
N TRP A 175 -25.58 -3.80 -13.11
CA TRP A 175 -26.09 -2.45 -12.90
C TRP A 175 -26.30 -1.71 -14.22
N ASP A 176 -27.21 -0.74 -14.22
CA ASP A 176 -27.30 0.23 -15.32
C ASP A 176 -25.93 0.90 -15.54
N LYS A 177 -25.53 1.08 -16.79
CA LYS A 177 -24.20 1.59 -17.17
C LYS A 177 -24.30 2.81 -18.10
N PRO A 178 -24.95 3.90 -17.67
CA PRO A 178 -25.17 5.05 -18.52
C PRO A 178 -23.88 5.85 -18.75
N GLU A 179 -23.87 6.71 -19.76
CA GLU A 179 -22.76 7.64 -19.99
C GLU A 179 -22.63 8.66 -18.84
N LEU A 180 -21.42 9.14 -18.56
CA LEU A 180 -21.11 10.10 -17.48
C LEU A 180 -21.95 11.38 -17.53
N ARG A 181 -22.39 11.83 -18.71
CA ARG A 181 -23.33 12.97 -18.83
C ARG A 181 -24.65 12.77 -18.08
N HIS A 182 -25.03 11.53 -17.79
CA HIS A 182 -26.23 11.19 -17.03
C HIS A 182 -26.02 11.23 -15.51
N PHE A 183 -24.77 11.26 -15.03
CA PHE A 183 -24.44 11.34 -13.60
C PHE A 183 -24.55 12.77 -13.06
N GLY A 184 -24.33 13.77 -13.90
CA GLY A 184 -24.21 15.15 -13.46
C GLY A 184 -24.00 16.15 -14.58
N LYS A 185 -24.02 17.44 -14.23
CA LYS A 185 -23.61 18.50 -15.17
C LYS A 185 -22.09 18.47 -15.28
N ILE A 186 -21.60 18.21 -16.49
CA ILE A 186 -20.15 18.16 -16.78
C ILE A 186 -19.69 19.51 -17.31
N SER A 187 -18.64 20.06 -16.70
CA SER A 187 -17.99 21.31 -17.10
C SER A 187 -16.47 21.14 -17.17
N THR A 188 -15.87 21.66 -18.24
CA THR A 188 -14.42 21.87 -18.29
C THR A 188 -14.11 23.26 -17.77
N GLY A 189 -13.06 23.38 -16.97
CA GLY A 189 -12.64 24.66 -16.42
C GLY A 189 -12.09 25.59 -17.50
N ASN A 190 -11.79 26.82 -17.10
CA ASN A 190 -11.19 27.82 -17.98
C ASN A 190 -10.23 28.73 -17.21
N THR A 191 -9.35 29.36 -17.98
CA THR A 191 -8.38 30.33 -17.50
C THR A 191 -8.83 31.72 -17.91
N PRO A 192 -9.28 32.57 -16.97
CA PRO A 192 -9.52 33.98 -17.27
C PRO A 192 -8.27 34.65 -17.86
N PRO A 193 -8.41 35.66 -18.74
CA PRO A 193 -7.26 36.25 -19.42
C PRO A 193 -6.18 36.75 -18.45
N ARG A 194 -5.00 36.11 -18.48
CA ARG A 194 -3.82 36.48 -17.67
C ARG A 194 -3.32 37.89 -17.97
N LYS A 195 -3.60 38.41 -19.17
CA LYS A 195 -3.25 39.78 -19.59
C LYS A 195 -4.04 40.87 -18.87
N ASP A 196 -5.16 40.51 -18.24
CA ASP A 196 -5.99 41.43 -17.47
C ASP A 196 -5.88 41.04 -15.98
N PRO A 197 -5.00 41.74 -15.21
CA PRO A 197 -4.75 41.43 -13.81
C PRO A 197 -5.98 41.58 -12.93
N SER A 198 -6.99 42.35 -13.35
CA SER A 198 -8.22 42.54 -12.58
C SER A 198 -9.02 41.26 -12.38
N ASN A 199 -8.74 40.20 -13.16
CA ASN A 199 -9.36 38.89 -13.01
C ASN A 199 -8.80 38.08 -11.84
N TYR A 200 -7.64 38.47 -11.31
CA TYR A 200 -6.92 37.73 -10.29
C TYR A 200 -6.85 38.56 -9.02
N SER A 201 -6.92 37.88 -7.88
CA SER A 201 -6.82 38.54 -6.58
C SER A 201 -6.05 37.65 -5.61
N SER A 202 -5.75 38.19 -4.43
CA SER A 202 -5.24 37.40 -3.32
C SER A 202 -6.36 36.71 -2.51
N ARG A 203 -7.63 37.07 -2.75
CA ARG A 203 -8.81 36.62 -2.00
C ARG A 203 -10.06 36.74 -2.87
N HIS A 204 -10.86 35.68 -2.98
CA HIS A 204 -12.30 35.66 -3.30
C HIS A 204 -12.73 34.22 -3.65
N ILE A 205 -12.37 33.70 -4.83
CA ILE A 205 -12.62 32.29 -5.20
C ILE A 205 -11.32 31.58 -5.56
N GLU A 206 -11.10 30.40 -4.97
CA GLU A 206 -9.94 29.56 -5.28
C GLU A 206 -9.97 29.11 -6.74
N TRP A 207 -8.81 29.16 -7.39
CA TRP A 207 -8.63 28.68 -8.76
C TRP A 207 -7.83 27.38 -8.78
N ILE A 208 -8.56 26.27 -8.79
CA ILE A 208 -8.07 24.90 -8.64
C ILE A 208 -7.37 24.44 -9.92
N LYS A 209 -6.20 23.83 -9.74
CA LYS A 209 -5.37 23.22 -10.78
C LYS A 209 -5.10 21.75 -10.45
N THR A 210 -4.44 21.04 -11.35
CA THR A 210 -4.26 19.57 -11.23
C THR A 210 -3.38 19.17 -10.06
N ASP A 211 -2.49 20.05 -9.59
CA ASP A 211 -1.68 19.91 -8.37
C ASP A 211 -2.52 19.94 -7.09
N ASN A 212 -3.73 20.51 -7.13
CA ASN A 212 -4.67 20.47 -6.01
C ASN A 212 -5.45 19.16 -5.90
N ILE A 213 -5.35 18.28 -6.90
CA ILE A 213 -6.02 16.98 -6.95
C ILE A 213 -5.01 15.88 -6.60
N SER A 214 -4.86 15.62 -5.31
CA SER A 214 -4.01 14.54 -4.79
C SER A 214 -4.62 13.16 -5.06
N ALA A 215 -3.76 12.14 -5.19
CA ALA A 215 -4.21 10.77 -5.44
C ALA A 215 -4.98 10.15 -4.25
N ASP A 216 -4.58 10.52 -3.02
CA ASP A 216 -5.03 9.87 -1.79
C ASP A 216 -5.94 10.75 -0.91
N SER A 217 -6.34 11.92 -1.42
CA SER A 217 -7.26 12.81 -0.71
C SER A 217 -8.67 12.71 -1.29
N VAL A 218 -9.67 12.67 -0.41
CA VAL A 218 -11.08 12.75 -0.80
C VAL A 218 -11.41 14.14 -1.31
N PHE A 219 -10.82 15.19 -0.71
CA PHE A 219 -11.12 16.58 -1.03
C PHE A 219 -9.93 17.30 -1.67
N ILE A 220 -10.24 18.31 -2.47
CA ILE A 220 -9.24 19.20 -3.07
C ILE A 220 -8.46 19.99 -2.00
N SER A 221 -7.15 20.15 -2.23
CA SER A 221 -6.32 21.01 -1.39
C SER A 221 -6.58 22.49 -1.65
N GLN A 222 -6.02 23.36 -0.82
CA GLN A 222 -6.13 24.80 -0.99
C GLN A 222 -5.37 25.28 -2.23
N ALA A 223 -6.00 26.12 -3.06
CA ALA A 223 -5.35 26.73 -4.21
C ALA A 223 -4.35 27.83 -3.80
N ALA A 224 -3.24 27.91 -4.54
CA ALA A 224 -2.27 29.00 -4.41
C ALA A 224 -2.74 30.31 -5.09
N GLU A 225 -3.60 30.20 -6.10
CA GLU A 225 -4.12 31.33 -6.88
C GLU A 225 -5.63 31.48 -6.68
N TYR A 226 -6.09 32.73 -6.70
CA TYR A 226 -7.49 33.10 -6.55
C TYR A 226 -7.92 33.99 -7.73
N LEU A 227 -9.19 33.87 -8.10
CA LEU A 227 -9.83 34.83 -9.00
C LEU A 227 -10.53 35.91 -8.16
N SER A 228 -10.52 37.13 -8.68
CA SER A 228 -11.34 38.23 -8.16
C SER A 228 -12.83 37.99 -8.45
N GLU A 229 -13.70 38.85 -7.94
CA GLU A 229 -15.12 38.85 -8.35
C GLU A 229 -15.29 38.98 -9.86
N THR A 230 -14.55 39.91 -10.49
CA THR A 230 -14.52 40.07 -11.95
C THR A 230 -14.07 38.80 -12.66
N GLY A 231 -13.00 38.16 -12.18
CA GLY A 231 -12.51 36.91 -12.76
C GLY A 231 -13.49 35.75 -12.59
N ALA A 232 -14.15 35.67 -11.43
CA ALA A 232 -15.14 34.65 -11.12
C ALA A 232 -16.35 34.70 -12.07
N THR A 233 -16.82 35.89 -12.46
CA THR A 233 -17.91 36.02 -13.45
C THR A 233 -17.55 35.47 -14.83
N LYS A 234 -16.26 35.45 -15.17
CA LYS A 234 -15.73 34.93 -16.43
C LYS A 234 -15.32 33.45 -16.34
N ALA A 235 -15.28 32.89 -15.13
CA ALA A 235 -14.82 31.53 -14.87
C ALA A 235 -16.00 30.55 -14.76
N ARG A 236 -15.71 29.28 -15.08
CA ARG A 236 -16.59 28.17 -14.74
C ARG A 236 -16.33 27.79 -13.29
N THR A 237 -17.42 27.70 -12.54
CA THR A 237 -17.40 27.32 -11.14
C THR A 237 -18.22 26.06 -10.92
N VAL A 238 -17.87 25.35 -9.86
CA VAL A 238 -18.67 24.26 -9.30
C VAL A 238 -18.80 24.47 -7.80
N THR A 239 -19.84 23.88 -7.22
CA THR A 239 -20.14 24.00 -5.79
C THR A 239 -19.73 22.75 -5.05
N LYS A 240 -19.93 22.72 -3.72
CA LYS A 240 -19.69 21.57 -2.86
C LYS A 240 -20.31 20.28 -3.42
N GLY A 241 -19.56 19.18 -3.33
CA GLY A 241 -19.96 17.85 -3.76
C GLY A 241 -19.71 17.56 -5.25
N ALA A 242 -19.09 18.48 -5.99
CA ALA A 242 -18.67 18.21 -7.36
C ALA A 242 -17.42 17.32 -7.37
N LEU A 243 -17.37 16.35 -8.28
CA LEU A 243 -16.17 15.56 -8.54
C LEU A 243 -15.30 16.27 -9.57
N MET A 244 -14.06 16.58 -9.21
CA MET A 244 -13.05 17.13 -10.11
C MET A 244 -12.13 16.01 -10.59
N VAL A 245 -11.84 15.97 -11.90
CA VAL A 245 -11.03 14.92 -12.52
C VAL A 245 -9.95 15.54 -13.40
N ALA A 246 -8.69 15.24 -13.13
CA ALA A 246 -7.57 15.65 -13.96
C ALA A 246 -7.59 14.89 -15.29
N CYS A 247 -7.78 15.63 -16.38
CA CYS A 247 -7.96 15.08 -17.74
C CYS A 247 -6.81 15.44 -18.70
N ILE A 248 -5.97 16.40 -18.32
CA ILE A 248 -4.78 16.81 -19.07
C ILE A 248 -3.62 16.96 -18.10
N ALA A 249 -2.57 16.15 -18.23
CA ALA A 249 -1.40 16.23 -17.36
C ALA A 249 -0.10 15.90 -18.10
N GLY A 250 1.03 16.30 -17.51
CA GLY A 250 2.36 16.01 -18.05
C GLY A 250 2.78 14.54 -17.92
N SER A 251 2.12 13.79 -17.02
CA SER A 251 2.31 12.35 -16.87
C SER A 251 0.97 11.60 -16.99
N VAL A 252 1.01 10.40 -17.58
CA VAL A 252 -0.15 9.51 -17.71
C VAL A 252 -0.77 9.19 -16.35
N GLU A 253 0.07 8.99 -15.34
CA GLU A 253 -0.34 8.65 -13.98
C GLU A 253 -1.21 9.71 -13.29
N SER A 254 -1.08 10.96 -13.73
CA SER A 254 -1.88 12.08 -13.21
C SER A 254 -3.26 12.17 -13.84
N ILE A 255 -3.49 11.53 -14.99
CA ILE A 255 -4.81 11.47 -15.63
C ILE A 255 -5.71 10.54 -14.84
N GLY A 256 -6.96 10.95 -14.65
CA GLY A 256 -7.96 10.19 -13.87
C GLY A 256 -7.83 10.37 -12.36
N ARG A 257 -6.87 11.17 -11.86
CA ARG A 257 -6.90 11.60 -10.45
C ARG A 257 -8.17 12.39 -10.21
N ALA A 258 -8.85 12.10 -9.10
CA ALA A 258 -10.12 12.70 -8.78
C ALA A 258 -10.17 13.15 -7.32
N ALA A 259 -10.93 14.21 -7.05
CA ALA A 259 -11.21 14.70 -5.70
C ALA A 259 -12.56 15.44 -5.68
N LEU A 260 -13.19 15.51 -4.52
CA LEU A 260 -14.43 16.23 -4.29
C LEU A 260 -14.16 17.68 -3.88
N THR A 261 -15.09 18.55 -4.23
CA THR A 261 -15.16 19.90 -3.69
C THR A 261 -15.92 19.91 -2.36
N ASP A 262 -15.38 20.59 -1.36
CA ASP A 262 -16.04 20.89 -0.09
C ASP A 262 -16.58 22.34 -0.03
N ARG A 263 -16.19 23.16 -1.02
CA ARG A 263 -16.50 24.58 -1.18
C ARG A 263 -16.75 24.93 -2.66
N THR A 264 -17.21 26.16 -2.91
CA THR A 264 -17.35 26.68 -4.28
C THR A 264 -15.99 27.09 -4.83
N VAL A 265 -15.64 26.61 -6.01
CA VAL A 265 -14.32 26.83 -6.62
C VAL A 265 -14.41 27.07 -8.13
N ALA A 266 -13.45 27.82 -8.67
CA ALA A 266 -13.15 27.88 -10.10
C ALA A 266 -12.00 26.93 -10.42
N PHE A 267 -11.82 26.55 -11.69
CA PHE A 267 -10.78 25.59 -12.07
C PHE A 267 -10.30 25.76 -13.51
N ASN A 268 -9.11 25.25 -13.81
CA ASN A 268 -8.46 25.44 -15.11
C ASN A 268 -8.92 24.44 -16.21
N GLN A 269 -8.46 24.62 -17.45
CA GLN A 269 -8.85 23.77 -18.59
C GLN A 269 -8.43 22.29 -18.49
N GLN A 270 -7.53 21.96 -17.57
CA GLN A 270 -7.00 20.60 -17.43
C GLN A 270 -7.93 19.68 -16.63
N ILE A 271 -8.97 20.25 -16.04
CA ILE A 271 -9.89 19.57 -15.14
C ILE A 271 -11.30 19.58 -15.75
N ASN A 272 -11.91 18.39 -15.79
CA ASN A 272 -13.35 18.25 -15.96
C ASN A 272 -13.98 18.06 -14.58
N ALA A 273 -15.07 18.76 -14.31
CA ALA A 273 -15.85 18.61 -13.09
C ALA A 273 -17.24 18.03 -13.41
N ILE A 274 -17.73 17.16 -12.52
CA ILE A 274 -19.08 16.60 -12.55
C ILE A 274 -19.80 17.16 -11.32
N GLN A 275 -20.79 18.01 -11.52
CA GLN A 275 -21.74 18.36 -10.45
C GLN A 275 -22.84 17.29 -10.44
N PRO A 276 -22.86 16.37 -9.45
CA PRO A 276 -23.75 15.22 -9.46
C PRO A 276 -25.22 15.63 -9.36
N LYS A 277 -26.09 14.83 -10.00
CA LYS A 277 -27.54 14.91 -9.81
C LYS A 277 -27.95 14.32 -8.47
N LYS A 278 -29.23 14.50 -8.10
CA LYS A 278 -29.78 14.02 -6.82
C LYS A 278 -29.71 12.51 -6.62
N ASP A 279 -29.66 11.74 -7.71
CA ASP A 279 -29.58 10.27 -7.74
C ASP A 279 -28.13 9.74 -7.79
N VAL A 280 -27.14 10.62 -7.57
CA VAL A 280 -25.72 10.25 -7.52
C VAL A 280 -25.09 10.79 -6.24
N ASN A 281 -24.66 9.89 -5.35
CA ASN A 281 -23.95 10.28 -4.14
C ASN A 281 -22.48 10.67 -4.49
N PRO A 282 -22.00 11.87 -4.07
CA PRO A 282 -20.64 12.31 -4.36
C PRO A 282 -19.53 11.37 -3.87
N LEU A 283 -19.70 10.76 -2.69
CA LEU A 283 -18.69 9.86 -2.11
C LEU A 283 -18.61 8.54 -2.88
N PHE A 284 -19.76 7.99 -3.28
CA PHE A 284 -19.80 6.84 -4.19
C PHE A 284 -19.09 7.18 -5.51
N LEU A 285 -19.44 8.32 -6.11
CA LEU A 285 -18.87 8.77 -7.38
C LEU A 285 -17.35 8.94 -7.30
N TYR A 286 -16.83 9.46 -6.19
CA TYR A 286 -15.39 9.58 -5.94
C TYR A 286 -14.70 8.20 -5.93
N VAL A 287 -15.21 7.24 -5.15
CA VAL A 287 -14.60 5.91 -5.05
C VAL A 287 -14.71 5.15 -6.37
N LEU A 288 -15.83 5.27 -7.08
CA LEU A 288 -16.03 4.71 -8.41
C LEU A 288 -14.92 5.18 -9.37
N PHE A 289 -14.59 6.48 -9.37
CA PHE A 289 -13.48 7.02 -10.18
C PHE A 289 -12.11 6.55 -9.70
N LYS A 290 -11.90 6.44 -8.39
CA LYS A 290 -10.63 5.95 -7.80
C LYS A 290 -10.35 4.51 -8.25
N ILE A 291 -11.34 3.62 -8.19
CA ILE A 291 -11.23 2.21 -8.58
C ILE A 291 -11.14 2.07 -10.11
N SER A 292 -11.91 2.86 -10.87
CA SER A 292 -11.92 2.81 -12.33
C SER A 292 -10.83 3.66 -12.99
N LYS A 293 -9.79 4.09 -12.28
CA LYS A 293 -8.74 4.99 -12.80
C LYS A 293 -8.12 4.46 -14.10
N ALA A 294 -7.73 3.19 -14.15
CA ALA A 294 -7.12 2.58 -15.33
C ALA A 294 -8.08 2.57 -16.53
N TYR A 295 -9.36 2.30 -16.28
CA TYR A 295 -10.42 2.35 -17.30
C TYR A 295 -10.66 3.78 -17.80
N ILE A 296 -10.64 4.79 -16.94
CA ILE A 296 -10.73 6.19 -17.36
C ILE A 296 -9.51 6.57 -18.22
N GLN A 297 -8.31 6.13 -17.84
CA GLN A 297 -7.09 6.38 -18.59
C GLN A 297 -7.07 5.71 -19.97
N SER A 298 -7.76 4.58 -20.16
CA SER A 298 -7.83 3.91 -21.47
C SER A 298 -8.62 4.70 -22.51
N HIS A 299 -9.44 5.67 -22.08
CA HIS A 299 -10.18 6.58 -22.96
C HIS A 299 -9.38 7.84 -23.33
N ALA A 300 -8.20 8.05 -22.74
CA ALA A 300 -7.35 9.18 -23.11
C ALA A 300 -6.71 8.95 -24.48
N SER A 301 -6.42 10.06 -25.20
CA SER A 301 -5.80 10.01 -26.52
C SER A 301 -4.46 9.25 -26.53
N LYS A 302 -4.13 8.60 -27.65
CA LYS A 302 -2.88 7.82 -27.83
C LYS A 302 -1.63 8.69 -28.09
N GLY A 303 -1.75 10.03 -28.07
CA GLY A 303 -0.63 10.95 -28.34
C GLY A 303 0.32 11.13 -27.15
N MET A 304 1.48 11.76 -27.38
CA MET A 304 2.50 12.02 -26.33
C MET A 304 1.94 12.78 -25.11
N LYS A 305 1.03 13.73 -25.32
CA LYS A 305 0.19 14.29 -24.26
C LYS A 305 -1.13 13.54 -24.28
N LYS A 306 -1.27 12.52 -23.43
CA LYS A 306 -2.55 11.85 -23.24
C LYS A 306 -3.57 12.89 -22.74
N ILE A 307 -4.66 13.06 -23.48
CA ILE A 307 -5.70 14.04 -23.20
C ILE A 307 -7.04 13.32 -23.21
N LEU A 308 -7.85 13.56 -22.18
CA LEU A 308 -9.24 13.14 -22.14
C LEU A 308 -10.14 14.36 -22.38
N THR A 309 -10.64 14.50 -23.61
CA THR A 309 -11.47 15.66 -23.98
C THR A 309 -12.81 15.64 -23.22
N LYS A 310 -13.48 16.79 -23.09
CA LYS A 310 -14.83 16.83 -22.49
C LYS A 310 -15.81 15.89 -23.19
N GLY A 311 -15.78 15.85 -24.52
CA GLY A 311 -16.70 15.04 -25.31
C GLY A 311 -16.47 13.54 -25.12
N ASP A 312 -15.21 13.11 -25.03
CA ASP A 312 -14.87 11.70 -24.73
C ASP A 312 -15.20 11.36 -23.28
N PHE A 313 -14.88 12.27 -22.35
CA PHE A 313 -15.23 12.14 -20.94
C PHE A 313 -16.75 11.96 -20.73
N GLU A 314 -17.57 12.77 -21.40
CA GLU A 314 -19.04 12.68 -21.30
C GLU A 314 -19.63 11.37 -21.82
N LYS A 315 -18.89 10.61 -22.63
CA LYS A 315 -19.31 9.33 -23.23
C LYS A 315 -18.85 8.09 -22.46
N ILE A 316 -17.93 8.24 -21.50
CA ILE A 316 -17.49 7.10 -20.67
C ILE A 316 -18.71 6.52 -19.96
N THR A 317 -18.87 5.20 -20.02
CA THR A 317 -19.99 4.50 -19.36
C THR A 317 -19.52 3.91 -18.05
N MET A 318 -20.31 4.10 -16.99
CA MET A 318 -19.96 3.68 -15.63
C MET A 318 -21.20 3.14 -14.94
N ILE A 319 -21.01 2.21 -14.00
CA ILE A 319 -22.13 1.65 -13.24
C ILE A 319 -22.85 2.73 -12.45
N LYS A 320 -24.18 2.67 -12.42
CA LYS A 320 -25.05 3.55 -11.66
C LYS A 320 -26.05 2.73 -10.84
N PRO A 321 -25.61 2.13 -9.72
CA PRO A 321 -26.48 1.41 -8.78
C PRO A 321 -27.55 2.34 -8.18
N PRO A 322 -28.62 1.80 -7.58
CA PRO A 322 -29.64 2.61 -6.87
C PRO A 322 -29.04 3.55 -5.82
N VAL A 323 -29.57 4.77 -5.71
CA VAL A 323 -29.03 5.83 -4.84
C VAL A 323 -29.05 5.42 -3.36
N GLU A 324 -29.97 4.55 -2.97
CA GLU A 324 -30.08 3.98 -1.63
C GLU A 324 -28.81 3.20 -1.26
N LEU A 325 -28.31 2.34 -2.14
CA LEU A 325 -27.07 1.58 -1.94
C LEU A 325 -25.85 2.50 -1.96
N GLN A 326 -25.84 3.50 -2.84
CA GLN A 326 -24.79 4.51 -2.87
C GLN A 326 -24.71 5.27 -1.53
N ASN A 327 -25.86 5.59 -0.93
CA ASN A 327 -25.95 6.27 0.37
C ASN A 327 -25.52 5.37 1.54
N GLN A 328 -25.85 4.07 1.50
CA GLN A 328 -25.35 3.10 2.49
C GLN A 328 -23.83 3.02 2.44
N PHE A 329 -23.24 2.91 1.24
CA PHE A 329 -21.80 2.91 1.07
C PHE A 329 -21.15 4.23 1.54
N ALA A 330 -21.77 5.37 1.23
CA ALA A 330 -21.32 6.67 1.71
C ALA A 330 -21.32 6.78 3.25
N ALA A 331 -22.25 6.11 3.95
CA ALA A 331 -22.26 6.05 5.40
C ALA A 331 -21.07 5.23 5.94
N ILE A 332 -20.68 4.16 5.26
CA ILE A 332 -19.48 3.37 5.59
C ILE A 332 -18.22 4.22 5.41
N ILE A 333 -18.10 4.94 4.28
CA ILE A 333 -16.97 5.85 4.04
C ILE A 333 -16.81 6.83 5.19
N LYS A 334 -17.88 7.49 5.63
CA LYS A 334 -17.82 8.46 6.74
C LYS A 334 -17.32 7.84 8.05
N LYS A 335 -17.72 6.59 8.34
CA LYS A 335 -17.22 5.87 9.53
C LYS A 335 -15.74 5.53 9.41
N VAL A 336 -15.31 5.04 8.25
CA VAL A 336 -13.90 4.73 8.00
C VAL A 336 -13.04 5.99 8.05
N ASP A 337 -13.51 7.09 7.48
CA ASP A 337 -12.80 8.38 7.50
C ASP A 337 -12.58 8.87 8.94
N ALA A 338 -13.60 8.74 9.81
CA ALA A 338 -13.45 9.05 11.23
C ALA A 338 -12.38 8.20 11.93
N PHE A 339 -12.26 6.90 11.59
CA PHE A 339 -11.17 6.06 12.08
C PHE A 339 -9.81 6.50 11.53
N LYS A 340 -9.73 6.81 10.23
CA LYS A 340 -8.51 7.30 9.59
C LYS A 340 -8.01 8.59 10.24
N SER A 341 -8.88 9.58 10.48
CA SER A 341 -8.48 10.82 11.15
C SER A 341 -7.91 10.57 12.55
N ARG A 342 -8.53 9.67 13.34
CA ARG A 342 -8.01 9.27 14.66
C ARG A 342 -6.65 8.59 14.57
N TYR A 343 -6.47 7.72 13.58
CA TYR A 343 -5.22 7.00 13.38
C TYR A 343 -4.09 7.91 12.86
N GLN A 344 -4.41 8.86 11.99
CA GLN A 344 -3.47 9.91 11.55
C GLN A 344 -3.03 10.77 12.72
N GLN A 345 -3.95 11.22 13.58
CA GLN A 345 -3.58 11.99 14.78
C GLN A 345 -2.71 11.15 15.73
N SER A 346 -3.05 9.87 15.94
CA SER A 346 -2.22 8.96 16.73
C SER A 346 -0.83 8.77 16.13
N LEU A 347 -0.71 8.70 14.80
CA LEU A 347 0.56 8.60 14.10
C LEU A 347 1.43 9.83 14.36
N THR A 348 0.87 11.03 14.18
CA THR A 348 1.58 12.30 14.45
C THR A 348 2.05 12.38 15.91
N ASN A 349 1.23 11.93 16.86
CA ASN A 349 1.61 11.90 18.27
C ASN A 349 2.76 10.92 18.54
N LEU A 350 2.74 9.74 17.92
CA LEU A 350 3.81 8.74 18.04
C LEU A 350 5.12 9.23 17.41
N GLU A 351 5.06 9.87 16.23
CA GLU A 351 6.24 10.46 15.57
C GLU A 351 6.84 11.60 16.41
N SER A 352 5.99 12.43 17.03
CA SER A 352 6.43 13.47 17.96
C SER A 352 7.05 12.89 19.23
N LEU A 353 6.46 11.82 19.78
CA LEU A 353 7.00 11.09 20.94
C LEU A 353 8.37 10.49 20.61
N TYR A 354 8.50 9.83 19.45
CA TYR A 354 9.76 9.27 18.98
C TYR A 354 10.84 10.35 18.91
N GLY A 355 10.55 11.49 18.28
CA GLY A 355 11.50 12.60 18.18
C GLY A 355 11.94 13.17 19.53
N ALA A 356 11.01 13.29 20.49
CA ALA A 356 11.32 13.75 21.84
C ALA A 356 12.18 12.74 22.63
N LEU A 357 11.87 11.44 22.52
CA LEU A 357 12.61 10.38 23.19
C LEU A 357 14.01 10.21 22.59
N SER A 358 14.14 10.19 21.27
CA SER A 358 15.43 10.04 20.59
C SER A 358 16.37 11.18 20.93
N GLN A 359 15.86 12.42 20.94
CA GLN A 359 16.65 13.60 21.31
C GLN A 359 17.18 13.51 22.75
N LYS A 360 16.33 13.13 23.71
CA LYS A 360 16.75 12.97 25.11
C LYS A 360 17.72 11.80 25.29
N ALA A 361 17.44 10.67 24.62
CA ALA A 361 18.26 9.47 24.70
C ALA A 361 19.69 9.73 24.24
N PHE A 362 19.85 10.32 23.06
CA PHE A 362 21.17 10.53 22.45
C PHE A 362 21.96 11.70 23.05
N LYS A 363 21.31 12.55 23.88
CA LYS A 363 21.97 13.53 24.75
C LYS A 363 22.33 12.99 26.13
N GLY A 364 21.84 11.80 26.49
CA GLY A 364 22.00 11.24 27.84
C GLY A 364 21.11 11.89 28.89
N GLU A 365 20.05 12.58 28.47
CA GLU A 365 19.07 13.25 29.34
C GLU A 365 17.85 12.36 29.65
N LEU A 366 17.79 11.16 29.07
CA LEU A 366 16.69 10.23 29.27
C LEU A 366 16.87 9.44 30.58
N ASP A 367 15.88 9.50 31.45
CA ASP A 367 15.82 8.65 32.64
C ASP A 367 15.45 7.21 32.25
N LEU A 368 16.42 6.30 32.41
CA LEU A 368 16.30 4.88 32.08
C LEU A 368 16.00 4.00 33.29
N SER A 369 15.87 4.57 34.50
CA SER A 369 15.67 3.81 35.75
C SER A 369 14.43 2.92 35.73
N ARG A 370 13.43 3.29 34.92
CA ARG A 370 12.16 2.56 34.74
C ARG A 370 12.14 1.68 33.50
N VAL A 371 13.20 1.69 32.69
CA VAL A 371 13.29 0.89 31.46
C VAL A 371 13.99 -0.41 31.81
N VAL A 372 13.22 -1.50 31.80
CA VAL A 372 13.75 -2.85 32.05
C VAL A 372 14.78 -3.18 30.96
N LEU A 373 15.92 -3.74 31.38
CA LEU A 373 16.91 -4.25 30.44
C LEU A 373 16.25 -5.40 29.65
N PRO A 374 16.27 -5.38 28.31
CA PRO A 374 15.82 -6.53 27.54
C PRO A 374 16.66 -7.75 27.94
N ALA A 375 16.02 -8.88 28.28
CA ALA A 375 16.72 -10.15 28.35
C ALA A 375 17.32 -10.45 26.96
N GLU A 376 18.51 -11.08 26.89
CA GLU A 376 19.27 -11.24 25.66
C GLU A 376 18.42 -11.68 24.46
N GLY A 377 18.47 -10.86 23.41
CA GLY A 377 17.73 -11.04 22.17
C GLY A 377 17.06 -9.73 21.76
N PRO A 378 17.39 -9.13 20.60
CA PRO A 378 16.58 -8.06 20.09
C PRO A 378 15.23 -8.65 19.71
N GLU A 379 14.16 -8.28 20.42
CA GLU A 379 12.95 -7.86 19.71
C GLU A 379 13.37 -6.66 18.86
N ILE A 380 14.05 -6.95 17.74
CA ILE A 380 13.85 -6.15 16.55
C ILE A 380 12.33 -6.07 16.47
N ALA A 381 11.79 -4.92 16.13
CA ALA A 381 10.56 -4.98 15.38
C ALA A 381 10.88 -5.85 14.14
N GLU A 382 10.79 -7.18 14.28
CA GLU A 382 9.99 -7.94 13.36
C GLU A 382 8.84 -6.98 13.08
N GLU A 383 8.62 -6.70 11.80
CA GLU A 383 7.25 -6.52 11.37
C GLU A 383 6.43 -7.40 12.33
N GLU A 384 5.45 -6.84 13.02
CA GLU A 384 4.33 -7.73 13.28
C GLU A 384 3.98 -8.22 11.85
N LYS A 385 4.51 -9.40 11.46
CA LYS A 385 3.76 -10.61 11.64
C LYS A 385 2.75 -10.30 12.74
N THR A 386 1.66 -9.65 12.29
CA THR A 386 0.38 -10.27 12.48
C THR A 386 0.68 -11.75 12.61
N ASP A 387 0.41 -12.31 13.77
CA ASP A 387 0.21 -13.75 13.85
C ASP A 387 -0.89 -14.06 12.80
N VAL A 388 -0.53 -14.11 11.50
CA VAL A 388 -0.46 -15.38 10.82
C VAL A 388 0.39 -16.18 11.77
N GLU A 389 -0.30 -16.87 12.69
CA GLU A 389 0.22 -18.08 13.31
C GLU A 389 1.16 -18.66 12.26
N GLU A 390 2.43 -18.90 12.61
CA GLU A 390 3.09 -20.00 11.97
C GLU A 390 2.05 -21.10 11.99
N LYS A 391 1.48 -21.37 10.81
CA LYS A 391 0.86 -22.63 10.55
C LYS A 391 2.03 -23.56 10.86
N GLN A 392 2.07 -24.06 12.11
CA GLN A 392 2.23 -25.48 12.33
C GLN A 392 1.60 -26.09 11.09
N PRO A 393 2.37 -26.77 10.22
CA PRO A 393 1.88 -27.22 8.92
C PRO A 393 0.47 -27.71 9.19
N MET A 394 -0.50 -26.90 8.75
CA MET A 394 -1.85 -26.99 9.31
C MET A 394 -2.21 -28.40 8.91
N GLU A 395 -2.28 -29.31 9.89
CA GLU A 395 -2.59 -30.70 9.60
C GLU A 395 -3.78 -30.60 8.67
N PRO A 396 -3.61 -31.03 7.40
CA PRO A 396 -4.52 -30.63 6.35
C PRO A 396 -5.90 -30.97 6.87
N LEU A 397 -6.72 -29.94 7.07
CA LEU A 397 -8.05 -30.11 7.67
C LEU A 397 -8.86 -31.10 6.81
N PHE A 398 -8.41 -31.30 5.56
CA PHE A 398 -8.87 -32.22 4.54
C PHE A 398 -7.69 -32.66 3.65
N GLU A 399 -7.52 -33.98 3.42
CA GLU A 399 -6.51 -34.50 2.51
C GLU A 399 -7.03 -34.44 1.06
N LEU A 400 -6.41 -33.62 0.21
CA LEU A 400 -6.68 -33.57 -1.22
C LEU A 400 -5.67 -34.46 -1.97
N SER A 401 -6.15 -35.32 -2.86
CA SER A 401 -5.29 -36.27 -3.58
C SER A 401 -4.39 -35.60 -4.61
N ALA A 402 -3.14 -36.04 -4.73
CA ALA A 402 -2.27 -35.61 -5.82
C ALA A 402 -2.79 -36.09 -7.20
N PRO A 403 -2.71 -35.28 -8.27
CA PRO A 403 -3.05 -35.74 -9.62
C PRO A 403 -2.08 -36.81 -10.11
N GLU A 404 -2.55 -37.74 -10.95
CA GLU A 404 -1.70 -38.81 -11.53
C GLU A 404 -0.51 -38.26 -12.34
N THR A 405 -0.65 -37.07 -12.93
CA THR A 405 0.44 -36.36 -13.63
C THR A 405 0.37 -34.85 -13.41
N LEU A 406 1.52 -34.23 -13.10
CA LEU A 406 1.64 -32.77 -12.92
C LEU A 406 1.40 -31.97 -14.21
N ALA A 407 1.43 -32.62 -15.39
CA ALA A 407 1.11 -31.98 -16.67
C ALA A 407 -0.32 -31.42 -16.73
N VAL A 408 -1.24 -31.94 -15.91
CA VAL A 408 -2.63 -31.47 -15.78
C VAL A 408 -2.68 -30.00 -15.33
N LEU A 409 -1.74 -29.54 -14.51
CA LEU A 409 -1.65 -28.17 -14.01
C LEU A 409 -1.33 -27.13 -15.10
N GLN A 410 -0.73 -27.59 -16.21
CA GLN A 410 -0.24 -26.73 -17.29
C GLN A 410 -1.34 -26.34 -18.30
N THR A 411 -2.52 -26.95 -18.24
CA THR A 411 -3.65 -26.67 -19.15
C THR A 411 -4.87 -26.16 -18.37
N ALA A 412 -5.66 -25.28 -18.98
CA ALA A 412 -6.87 -24.75 -18.33
C ALA A 412 -7.90 -25.86 -18.09
N GLU A 413 -8.15 -26.71 -19.08
CA GLU A 413 -9.04 -27.86 -18.95
C GLU A 413 -8.55 -28.86 -17.88
N GLY A 414 -7.24 -29.07 -17.75
CA GLY A 414 -6.67 -29.93 -16.72
C GLY A 414 -6.84 -29.36 -15.31
N ARG A 415 -6.56 -28.07 -15.11
CA ARG A 415 -6.80 -27.37 -13.83
C ARG A 415 -8.27 -27.42 -13.42
N LYS A 416 -9.19 -27.24 -14.37
CA LYS A 416 -10.63 -27.36 -14.14
C LYS A 416 -11.04 -28.75 -13.68
N SER A 417 -10.50 -29.80 -14.32
CA SER A 417 -10.78 -31.18 -13.93
C SER A 417 -10.29 -31.47 -12.51
N LEU A 418 -9.06 -31.07 -12.20
CA LEU A 418 -8.45 -31.26 -10.89
C LEU A 418 -9.21 -30.53 -9.78
N LEU A 419 -9.62 -29.28 -10.04
CA LEU A 419 -10.49 -28.51 -9.15
C LEU A 419 -11.79 -29.25 -8.84
N GLY A 420 -12.43 -29.83 -9.86
CA GLY A 420 -13.66 -30.61 -9.70
C GLY A 420 -13.46 -31.87 -8.84
N GLU A 421 -12.36 -32.59 -9.04
CA GLU A 421 -12.00 -33.78 -8.26
C GLU A 421 -11.74 -33.42 -6.79
N TRP A 422 -10.92 -32.40 -6.54
CA TRP A 422 -10.63 -31.91 -5.20
C TRP A 422 -11.87 -31.41 -4.47
N LEU A 423 -12.78 -30.75 -5.19
CA LEU A 423 -14.00 -30.24 -4.60
C LEU A 423 -14.97 -31.38 -4.22
N ASN A 424 -15.06 -32.44 -5.03
CA ASN A 424 -15.83 -33.64 -4.69
C ASN A 424 -15.24 -34.35 -3.46
N ALA A 425 -13.93 -34.59 -3.45
CA ALA A 425 -13.25 -35.19 -2.30
C ALA A 425 -13.44 -34.35 -1.02
N TRP A 426 -13.41 -33.03 -1.18
CA TRP A 426 -13.62 -32.12 -0.06
C TRP A 426 -15.06 -32.16 0.47
N LEU A 427 -16.07 -32.30 -0.41
CA LEU A 427 -17.46 -32.48 0.03
C LEU A 427 -17.66 -33.77 0.84
N GLU A 428 -17.01 -34.87 0.46
CA GLU A 428 -17.10 -36.14 1.20
C GLU A 428 -16.55 -36.02 2.63
N GLN A 429 -15.54 -35.16 2.82
CA GLN A 429 -14.91 -34.95 4.12
C GLN A 429 -15.59 -33.85 4.96
N LEU A 430 -16.36 -32.95 4.34
CA LEU A 430 -17.06 -31.81 5.00
C LEU A 430 -18.16 -32.23 5.98
N GLY A 431 -18.78 -33.40 5.80
CA GLY A 431 -19.88 -33.87 6.64
C GLY A 431 -21.05 -32.88 6.71
N ASP A 432 -21.43 -32.44 7.92
CA ASP A 432 -22.51 -31.46 8.16
C ASP A 432 -22.03 -30.00 8.18
N ALA A 433 -20.74 -29.73 7.91
CA ALA A 433 -20.20 -28.37 7.96
C ALA A 433 -20.55 -27.56 6.69
N PRO A 434 -20.73 -26.23 6.80
CA PRO A 434 -21.03 -25.38 5.66
C PRO A 434 -19.80 -25.24 4.74
N LEU A 435 -20.05 -25.35 3.43
CA LEU A 435 -19.09 -25.12 2.37
C LEU A 435 -18.57 -23.68 2.44
N SER A 436 -17.25 -23.53 2.55
CA SER A 436 -16.58 -22.24 2.54
C SER A 436 -15.62 -22.16 1.35
N ALA A 437 -16.00 -21.45 0.29
CA ALA A 437 -15.14 -21.26 -0.88
C ALA A 437 -13.72 -20.79 -0.52
N GLN A 438 -13.59 -19.94 0.51
CA GLN A 438 -12.29 -19.51 1.00
C GLN A 438 -11.47 -20.66 1.62
N LYS A 439 -12.08 -21.47 2.51
CA LYS A 439 -11.39 -22.64 3.08
C LYS A 439 -10.99 -23.67 2.02
N PHE A 440 -11.83 -23.86 1.00
CA PHE A 440 -11.48 -24.72 -0.15
C PHE A 440 -10.25 -24.21 -0.86
N MET A 441 -10.29 -22.93 -1.26
CA MET A 441 -9.25 -22.33 -2.07
C MET A 441 -7.95 -22.24 -1.29
N ASP A 442 -8.01 -22.10 0.03
CA ASP A 442 -6.83 -22.18 0.89
C ASP A 442 -6.24 -23.60 0.95
N ALA A 443 -7.08 -24.64 1.05
CA ALA A 443 -6.65 -26.04 1.01
C ALA A 443 -6.09 -26.43 -0.36
N ALA A 444 -6.77 -26.06 -1.45
CA ALA A 444 -6.32 -26.33 -2.80
C ALA A 444 -5.01 -25.58 -3.14
N ARG A 445 -4.86 -24.32 -2.69
CA ARG A 445 -3.59 -23.59 -2.84
C ARG A 445 -2.45 -24.22 -2.06
N GLN A 446 -2.72 -24.71 -0.85
CA GLN A 446 -1.73 -25.43 -0.06
C GLN A 446 -1.31 -26.73 -0.76
N GLN A 447 -2.26 -27.51 -1.28
CA GLN A 447 -1.96 -28.73 -2.02
C GLN A 447 -1.13 -28.45 -3.29
N LEU A 448 -1.41 -27.37 -4.02
CA LEU A 448 -0.61 -26.98 -5.18
C LEU A 448 0.78 -26.53 -4.81
N TRP A 449 0.92 -25.81 -3.69
CA TRP A 449 2.20 -25.39 -3.16
C TRP A 449 3.08 -26.60 -2.86
N GLU A 450 2.51 -27.63 -2.24
CA GLU A 450 3.21 -28.90 -1.97
C GLU A 450 3.53 -29.70 -3.23
N LEU A 451 2.72 -29.59 -4.29
CA LEU A 451 2.91 -30.34 -5.53
C LEU A 451 3.83 -29.68 -6.56
N ALA A 452 3.99 -28.34 -6.52
CA ALA A 452 4.60 -27.59 -7.60
C ALA A 452 5.65 -26.55 -7.17
N GLU A 453 6.02 -26.46 -5.88
CA GLU A 453 7.06 -25.60 -5.28
C GLU A 453 7.33 -24.26 -6.01
N ASP A 454 8.10 -24.27 -7.11
CA ASP A 454 8.54 -23.08 -7.87
C ASP A 454 7.77 -22.76 -9.18
N ASP A 455 6.90 -23.63 -9.68
CA ASP A 455 6.11 -23.43 -10.93
C ASP A 455 4.61 -23.52 -10.65
N THR A 456 4.19 -22.99 -9.49
CA THR A 456 2.79 -22.92 -9.08
C THR A 456 2.01 -22.01 -10.04
N PRO A 457 1.00 -22.52 -10.77
CA PRO A 457 0.14 -21.68 -11.58
C PRO A 457 -0.57 -20.65 -10.68
N ASP A 458 -0.59 -19.38 -11.06
CA ASP A 458 -1.31 -18.33 -10.33
C ASP A 458 -2.83 -18.61 -10.38
N TRP A 459 -3.34 -19.34 -9.38
CA TRP A 459 -4.76 -19.61 -9.22
C TRP A 459 -5.47 -18.34 -8.76
N GLY A 460 -5.86 -17.55 -9.76
CA GLY A 460 -6.46 -16.25 -9.59
C GLY A 460 -7.97 -16.29 -9.80
N VAL A 461 -8.46 -15.36 -10.62
CA VAL A 461 -9.89 -15.13 -10.84
C VAL A 461 -10.56 -16.24 -11.65
N ALA A 462 -9.82 -16.91 -12.55
CA ALA A 462 -10.37 -17.91 -13.45
C ALA A 462 -10.79 -19.19 -12.70
N GLU A 463 -9.94 -19.71 -11.83
CA GLU A 463 -10.22 -20.89 -11.01
C GLU A 463 -11.31 -20.62 -9.95
N TYR A 464 -11.41 -19.37 -9.46
CA TYR A 464 -12.51 -18.94 -8.61
C TYR A 464 -13.84 -18.87 -9.37
N ASP A 465 -13.82 -18.38 -10.62
CA ASP A 465 -14.99 -18.39 -11.51
C ASP A 465 -15.42 -19.83 -11.85
N GLU A 466 -14.48 -20.78 -11.97
CA GLU A 466 -14.76 -22.21 -12.15
C GLU A 466 -15.37 -22.87 -10.91
N LEU A 467 -14.81 -22.60 -9.72
CA LEU A 467 -15.38 -23.03 -8.44
C LEU A 467 -16.83 -22.56 -8.31
N LYS A 468 -17.06 -21.29 -8.63
CA LYS A 468 -18.40 -20.68 -8.59
C LYS A 468 -19.35 -21.38 -9.56
N ALA A 469 -18.93 -21.60 -10.81
CA ALA A 469 -19.74 -22.30 -11.80
C ALA A 469 -20.11 -23.71 -11.34
N TRP A 470 -19.15 -24.44 -10.75
CA TRP A 470 -19.40 -25.78 -10.21
C TRP A 470 -20.38 -25.77 -9.04
N VAL A 471 -20.28 -24.81 -8.12
CA VAL A 471 -21.20 -24.72 -6.96
C VAL A 471 -22.65 -24.51 -7.41
N PHE A 472 -22.86 -23.69 -8.45
CA PHE A 472 -24.19 -23.52 -9.04
C PHE A 472 -24.70 -24.81 -9.68
N GLU A 473 -23.86 -25.51 -10.43
CA GLU A 473 -24.21 -26.80 -11.04
C GLU A 473 -24.53 -27.87 -9.96
N ALA A 474 -23.78 -27.90 -8.87
CA ALA A 474 -23.99 -28.83 -7.76
C ALA A 474 -25.28 -28.53 -6.96
N LEU A 475 -25.67 -27.26 -6.85
CA LEU A 475 -26.98 -26.85 -6.29
C LEU A 475 -28.13 -27.28 -7.22
N GLU A 476 -27.99 -27.11 -8.54
CA GLU A 476 -28.99 -27.56 -9.52
C GLU A 476 -29.16 -29.09 -9.50
N GLN A 477 -28.07 -29.83 -9.36
CA GLN A 477 -28.05 -31.29 -9.26
C GLN A 477 -28.44 -31.81 -7.85
N ARG A 478 -28.78 -30.92 -6.90
CA ARG A 478 -29.10 -31.24 -5.51
C ARG A 478 -28.00 -32.02 -4.76
N ARG A 479 -26.74 -31.86 -5.18
CA ARG A 479 -25.56 -32.32 -4.42
C ARG A 479 -25.24 -31.36 -3.27
N LEU A 480 -25.66 -30.11 -3.38
CA LEU A 480 -25.60 -29.09 -2.34
C LEU A 480 -27.02 -28.58 -2.02
N THR A 481 -27.22 -28.13 -0.79
CA THR A 481 -28.43 -27.40 -0.38
C THR A 481 -28.07 -26.03 0.17
N GLN A 482 -28.94 -25.06 -0.12
CA GLN A 482 -28.84 -23.70 0.38
C GLN A 482 -29.76 -23.53 1.60
N GLY A 483 -29.16 -23.24 2.75
CA GLY A 483 -29.83 -22.86 3.99
C GLY A 483 -29.55 -21.41 4.37
N TYR A 484 -30.25 -20.91 5.39
CA TYR A 484 -30.04 -19.58 5.94
C TYR A 484 -29.71 -19.69 7.43
N ASP A 485 -28.61 -19.06 7.83
CA ASP A 485 -28.13 -18.99 9.21
C ASP A 485 -28.60 -17.69 9.84
N ASP A 486 -29.72 -17.77 10.57
CA ASP A 486 -30.36 -16.62 11.24
C ASP A 486 -29.45 -15.97 12.29
N ALA A 487 -28.57 -16.73 12.93
CA ALA A 487 -27.70 -16.21 13.99
C ALA A 487 -26.59 -15.31 13.44
N ASN A 488 -26.11 -15.58 12.22
CA ASN A 488 -25.05 -14.81 11.57
C ASN A 488 -25.54 -14.05 10.32
N ASN A 489 -26.86 -14.06 10.06
CA ASN A 489 -27.53 -13.36 8.97
C ASN A 489 -26.87 -13.62 7.59
N ARG A 490 -26.60 -14.90 7.28
CA ARG A 490 -25.88 -15.30 6.06
C ARG A 490 -26.45 -16.56 5.42
N VAL A 491 -26.31 -16.67 4.11
CA VAL A 491 -26.61 -17.89 3.36
C VAL A 491 -25.52 -18.93 3.64
N GLN A 492 -25.91 -20.16 3.95
CA GLN A 492 -25.02 -21.30 4.10
C GLN A 492 -25.30 -22.33 3.01
N ILE A 493 -24.25 -22.89 2.42
CA ILE A 493 -24.35 -24.00 1.48
C ILE A 493 -23.81 -25.24 2.18
N THR A 494 -24.56 -26.32 2.23
CA THR A 494 -24.16 -27.59 2.88
C THR A 494 -24.27 -28.74 1.90
N ALA A 495 -23.43 -29.77 2.07
CA ALA A 495 -23.51 -30.98 1.28
C ALA A 495 -24.80 -31.75 1.59
N VAL A 496 -25.45 -32.30 0.57
CA VAL A 496 -26.58 -33.22 0.76
C VAL A 496 -26.00 -34.59 1.11
N LYS A 497 -26.37 -35.15 2.26
CA LYS A 497 -26.00 -36.52 2.61
C LYS A 497 -26.52 -37.48 1.53
N GLY A 498 -25.59 -38.20 0.89
CA GLY A 498 -25.89 -39.33 0.02
C GLY A 498 -26.43 -40.52 0.81
#